data_AF-A0A418E5T5-F1
#
_entry.id   AF-A0A418E5T5-F1
#
_cell.length_a   1.000
_cell.length_b   1.000
_cell.length_c   1.000
_cell.angle_alpha   90.00
_cell.angle_beta   90.00
_cell.angle_gamma   90.00
#
_symmetry.space_group_name_H-M   'P 1'
#
loop_
_entity.id
_entity.type
_entity.pdbx_description
1 polymer ?
#
loop_
_entity_poly.entity_id
_entity_poly.type
_entity_poly.pdbx_seq_one_letter_code
_entity_poly.pdbx_strand_id
1 'polypeptide(L)'
;MMSGASVASISTWKFAAGRIKRKWAGMKQASNVPLTDDKYCHNILAEAPPDVLNGILGATSPEGSDSFCSTMTGFMLHTCSSVVRSRVLDVITHERLDDINLTNRGIIIRAIQQHLASPLNRQKPDFQKAAFNVIKGTYGSDLTRLKEVINSDFLLPSHDHGGFHGGDLHQLIYGCRDLTQVVSVAQHIAVEALKVVQSPPLIKILSDIDDTLFAGWVDARYPGHTLYPGVTTLFQCMSRGVDCSNPSVTFLTARPRGWFSFGRNLTADRLVSLGLANPTVLNGSVRTGVNPQKIAGSVCDRVDVCCFS
;
A
#
# COMPACT_ATOMS: atom_id res chain seq x y z
N MET A 1 -38.00 17.12 -34.81
CA MET A 1 -37.90 17.45 -33.38
C MET A 1 -36.58 16.91 -32.86
N MET A 2 -35.86 17.76 -32.12
CA MET A 2 -34.41 17.72 -31.96
C MET A 2 -33.90 16.54 -31.12
N SER A 3 -32.79 15.94 -31.59
CA SER A 3 -31.92 15.05 -30.84
C SER A 3 -31.20 15.84 -29.74
N GLY A 4 -31.37 15.43 -28.49
CA GLY A 4 -30.67 16.00 -27.33
C GLY A 4 -29.23 15.49 -27.28
N ALA A 5 -28.29 16.36 -27.58
CA ALA A 5 -26.86 16.10 -27.46
C ALA A 5 -26.50 15.75 -26.01
N SER A 6 -25.94 14.56 -25.81
CA SER A 6 -25.19 14.21 -24.60
C SER A 6 -24.02 15.18 -24.48
N VAL A 7 -24.04 16.01 -23.43
CA VAL A 7 -22.88 16.83 -23.03
C VAL A 7 -21.82 15.86 -22.53
N ALA A 8 -20.92 15.47 -23.43
CA ALA A 8 -19.71 14.75 -23.10
C ALA A 8 -18.92 15.61 -22.09
N SER A 9 -18.74 15.09 -20.88
CA SER A 9 -17.75 15.61 -19.94
C SER A 9 -16.37 15.42 -20.58
N ILE A 10 -15.95 16.44 -21.31
CA ILE A 10 -14.64 16.59 -21.93
C ILE A 10 -13.60 16.34 -20.83
N SER A 11 -12.87 15.23 -20.95
CA SER A 11 -11.81 14.91 -20.01
C SER A 11 -10.77 16.03 -20.04
N THR A 12 -10.59 16.68 -18.90
CA THR A 12 -9.55 17.68 -18.63
C THR A 12 -8.15 17.16 -19.03
N TRP A 13 -7.98 15.84 -19.11
CA TRP A 13 -6.82 15.17 -19.67
C TRP A 13 -6.65 15.29 -21.20
N LYS A 14 -7.68 15.32 -22.06
CA LYS A 14 -7.44 15.55 -23.51
C LYS A 14 -6.79 16.91 -23.78
N PHE A 15 -7.08 17.89 -22.92
CA PHE A 15 -6.47 19.23 -22.98
C PHE A 15 -5.13 19.31 -22.23
N ALA A 16 -5.02 18.72 -21.03
CA ALA A 16 -3.78 18.69 -20.24
C ALA A 16 -2.74 17.73 -20.84
N ALA A 17 -3.10 16.48 -21.12
CA ALA A 17 -2.28 15.53 -21.87
C ALA A 17 -2.05 16.00 -23.31
N GLY A 18 -2.95 16.75 -23.93
CA GLY A 18 -2.71 17.35 -25.25
C GLY A 18 -1.67 18.49 -25.25
N ARG A 19 -1.60 19.27 -24.17
CA ARG A 19 -0.53 20.28 -23.96
C ARG A 19 0.77 19.63 -23.51
N ILE A 20 0.71 18.64 -22.64
CA ILE A 20 1.86 17.88 -22.13
C ILE A 20 2.44 17.01 -23.25
N LYS A 21 1.64 16.33 -24.09
CA LYS A 21 2.09 15.53 -25.24
C LYS A 21 2.63 16.40 -26.37
N ARG A 22 2.12 17.62 -26.58
CA ARG A 22 2.73 18.60 -27.51
C ARG A 22 4.02 19.20 -26.95
N LYS A 23 4.10 19.46 -25.65
CA LYS A 23 5.38 19.80 -24.99
C LYS A 23 6.35 18.62 -25.01
N TRP A 24 5.93 17.39 -24.74
CA TRP A 24 6.72 16.16 -24.75
C TRP A 24 7.19 15.75 -26.16
N ALA A 25 6.33 15.88 -27.17
CA ALA A 25 6.69 15.63 -28.57
C ALA A 25 7.53 16.78 -29.15
N GLY A 26 7.23 18.02 -28.77
CA GLY A 26 8.10 19.18 -29.02
C GLY A 26 9.44 19.06 -28.29
N MET A 27 9.50 18.44 -27.12
CA MET A 27 10.72 18.15 -26.34
C MET A 27 11.53 17.01 -26.95
N LYS A 28 10.88 15.99 -27.52
CA LYS A 28 11.55 14.99 -28.36
C LYS A 28 12.16 15.59 -29.64
N GLN A 29 11.60 16.69 -30.15
CA GLN A 29 12.10 17.35 -31.37
C GLN A 29 13.06 18.53 -31.10
N ALA A 30 12.97 19.19 -29.94
CA ALA A 30 13.75 20.38 -29.63
C ALA A 30 15.00 20.12 -28.77
N SER A 31 15.18 18.92 -28.22
CA SER A 31 16.36 18.63 -27.42
C SER A 31 16.59 17.13 -27.23
N ASN A 32 17.78 16.66 -27.59
CA ASN A 32 18.38 15.39 -27.14
C ASN A 32 18.61 15.42 -25.60
N VAL A 33 17.57 15.68 -24.79
CA VAL A 33 17.67 15.60 -23.33
C VAL A 33 17.15 14.23 -22.92
N PRO A 34 18.05 13.27 -22.64
CA PRO A 34 17.63 11.98 -22.13
C PRO A 34 16.92 12.17 -20.78
N LEU A 35 15.95 11.29 -20.49
CA LEU A 35 15.29 11.16 -19.17
C LEU A 35 16.26 10.89 -18.00
N THR A 36 17.57 10.83 -18.29
CA THR A 36 18.69 10.73 -17.35
C THR A 36 19.22 12.10 -16.91
N ASP A 37 18.63 13.23 -17.32
CA ASP A 37 18.97 14.51 -16.71
C ASP A 37 18.40 14.56 -15.30
N ASP A 38 19.28 14.23 -14.35
CA ASP A 38 19.03 14.14 -12.92
C ASP A 38 18.36 15.40 -12.31
N LYS A 39 18.43 16.54 -12.98
CA LYS A 39 17.81 17.79 -12.51
C LYS A 39 16.34 17.91 -12.94
N TYR A 40 15.93 17.24 -14.00
CA TYR A 40 14.68 17.55 -14.69
C TYR A 40 13.42 17.06 -13.95
N CYS A 41 13.39 15.79 -13.52
CA CYS A 41 12.25 15.25 -12.77
C CYS A 41 12.06 15.94 -11.41
N HIS A 42 13.17 16.19 -10.71
CA HIS A 42 13.17 16.92 -9.45
C HIS A 42 12.59 18.33 -9.60
N ASN A 43 13.08 19.11 -10.57
CA ASN A 43 12.65 20.50 -10.75
C ASN A 43 11.17 20.59 -11.14
N ILE A 44 10.67 19.68 -11.97
CA ILE A 44 9.23 19.62 -12.30
C ILE A 44 8.40 19.41 -11.03
N LEU A 45 8.76 18.44 -10.19
CA LEU A 45 7.99 18.15 -8.98
C LEU A 45 8.08 19.28 -7.96
N ALA A 46 9.25 19.88 -7.81
CA ALA A 46 9.49 20.98 -6.88
C ALA A 46 8.71 22.26 -7.26
N GLU A 47 8.59 22.58 -8.55
CA GLU A 47 7.99 23.82 -9.04
C GLU A 47 6.54 23.68 -9.50
N ALA A 48 6.03 22.46 -9.69
CA ALA A 48 4.67 22.25 -10.18
C ALA A 48 3.61 22.82 -9.20
N PRO A 49 2.57 23.49 -9.73
CA PRO A 49 1.37 23.82 -8.96
C PRO A 49 0.74 22.56 -8.32
N PRO A 50 0.08 22.65 -7.16
CA PRO A 50 -0.46 21.49 -6.44
C PRO A 50 -1.40 20.60 -7.27
N ASP A 51 -2.26 21.19 -8.10
CA ASP A 51 -3.18 20.46 -8.98
C ASP A 51 -2.41 19.66 -10.05
N VAL A 52 -1.38 20.28 -10.64
CA VAL A 52 -0.50 19.64 -11.63
C VAL A 52 0.34 18.54 -10.97
N LEU A 53 0.89 18.79 -9.79
CA LEU A 53 1.65 17.82 -9.01
C LEU A 53 0.80 16.57 -8.73
N ASN A 54 -0.43 16.76 -8.22
CA ASN A 54 -1.33 15.65 -7.95
C ASN A 54 -1.76 14.92 -9.23
N GLY A 55 -1.91 15.63 -10.35
CA GLY A 55 -2.15 15.03 -11.65
C GLY A 55 -0.98 14.15 -12.10
N ILE A 56 0.25 14.60 -11.92
CA ILE A 56 1.46 13.83 -12.28
C ILE A 56 1.57 12.56 -11.42
N LEU A 57 1.42 12.67 -10.10
CA LEU A 57 1.57 11.54 -9.17
C LEU A 57 0.51 10.46 -9.37
N GLY A 58 -0.73 10.86 -9.66
CA GLY A 58 -1.84 9.95 -9.90
C GLY A 58 -1.93 9.38 -11.31
N ALA A 59 -1.06 9.81 -12.23
CA ALA A 59 -1.09 9.34 -13.61
C ALA A 59 -0.64 7.87 -13.70
N THR A 60 -1.22 7.14 -14.65
CA THR A 60 -0.72 5.83 -15.05
C THR A 60 0.56 5.99 -15.86
N SER A 61 1.43 5.01 -15.78
CA SER A 61 2.63 4.96 -16.62
C SER A 61 2.29 4.83 -18.11
N PRO A 62 3.27 5.12 -19.01
CA PRO A 62 3.11 4.88 -20.44
C PRO A 62 2.79 3.41 -20.76
N GLU A 63 1.97 3.19 -21.80
CA GLU A 63 1.69 1.85 -22.33
C GLU A 63 3.00 1.09 -22.65
N GLY A 64 3.12 -0.14 -22.14
CA GLY A 64 4.31 -0.99 -22.30
C GLY A 64 5.31 -0.93 -21.14
N SER A 65 5.04 -0.20 -20.06
CA SER A 65 5.81 -0.34 -18.81
C SER A 65 5.54 -1.70 -18.16
N ASP A 66 6.57 -2.37 -17.65
CA ASP A 66 6.43 -3.61 -16.87
C ASP A 66 5.43 -3.45 -15.71
N SER A 67 4.83 -4.56 -15.27
CA SER A 67 3.82 -4.60 -14.20
C SER A 67 4.26 -3.97 -12.87
N PHE A 68 5.58 -3.78 -12.68
CA PHE A 68 6.15 -3.09 -11.53
C PHE A 68 5.91 -1.57 -11.54
N CYS A 69 5.78 -0.94 -12.72
CA CYS A 69 5.77 0.52 -12.88
C CYS A 69 4.42 1.06 -13.35
N SER A 70 3.31 0.57 -12.82
CA SER A 70 1.96 0.92 -13.31
C SER A 70 1.49 2.36 -13.00
N THR A 71 2.10 3.01 -12.02
CA THR A 71 1.89 4.44 -11.72
C THR A 71 3.10 5.26 -12.15
N MET A 72 2.88 6.54 -12.46
CA MET A 72 3.95 7.47 -12.78
C MET A 72 4.94 7.59 -11.61
N THR A 73 4.46 7.56 -10.37
CA THR A 73 5.32 7.51 -9.18
C THR A 73 6.22 6.28 -9.16
N GLY A 74 5.65 5.09 -9.40
CA GLY A 74 6.43 3.85 -9.50
C GLY A 74 7.48 3.92 -10.62
N PHE A 75 7.07 4.40 -11.80
CA PHE A 75 7.97 4.62 -12.93
C PHE A 75 9.12 5.56 -12.58
N MET A 76 8.84 6.75 -12.02
CA MET A 76 9.86 7.72 -11.63
C MET A 76 10.86 7.13 -10.62
N LEU A 77 10.37 6.43 -9.59
CA LEU A 77 11.23 5.81 -8.58
C LEU A 77 12.05 4.64 -9.14
N HIS A 78 11.53 3.93 -10.14
CA HIS A 78 12.23 2.84 -10.80
C HIS A 78 13.33 3.32 -11.75
N THR A 79 13.04 4.30 -12.61
CA THR A 79 13.91 4.62 -13.75
C THR A 79 15.06 5.58 -13.44
N CYS A 80 15.03 6.29 -12.31
CA CYS A 80 16.03 7.32 -12.01
C CYS A 80 17.27 6.79 -11.26
N SER A 81 18.36 7.59 -11.24
CA SER A 81 19.56 7.26 -10.45
C SER A 81 19.26 7.33 -8.94
N SER A 82 20.13 6.75 -8.09
CA SER A 82 19.98 6.79 -6.63
C SER A 82 19.91 8.22 -6.06
N VAL A 83 20.67 9.13 -6.64
CA VAL A 83 20.73 10.54 -6.24
C VAL A 83 19.41 11.24 -6.58
N VAL A 84 18.91 11.07 -7.81
CA VAL A 84 17.63 11.65 -8.25
C VAL A 84 16.49 11.10 -7.45
N ARG A 85 16.47 9.79 -7.23
CA ARG A 85 15.45 9.12 -6.44
C ARG A 85 15.34 9.71 -5.06
N SER A 86 16.48 9.92 -4.39
CA SER A 86 16.51 10.52 -3.06
C SER A 86 15.89 11.93 -3.06
N ARG A 87 16.23 12.76 -4.06
CA ARG A 87 15.63 14.10 -4.22
C ARG A 87 14.14 14.06 -4.52
N VAL A 88 13.71 13.16 -5.41
CA VAL A 88 12.29 12.97 -5.73
C VAL A 88 11.52 12.56 -4.48
N LEU A 89 12.05 11.60 -3.70
CA LEU A 89 11.44 11.18 -2.44
C LEU A 89 11.37 12.33 -1.44
N ASP A 90 12.40 13.16 -1.33
CA ASP A 90 12.42 14.30 -0.41
C ASP A 90 11.34 15.34 -0.77
N VAL A 91 11.21 15.68 -2.05
CA VAL A 91 10.15 16.59 -2.53
C VAL A 91 8.77 16.04 -2.20
N ILE A 92 8.48 14.78 -2.58
CA ILE A 92 7.11 14.24 -2.50
C ILE A 92 6.72 13.69 -1.13
N THR A 93 7.69 13.51 -0.22
CA THR A 93 7.41 12.99 1.13
C THR A 93 7.75 13.97 2.24
N HIS A 94 8.43 15.07 1.94
CA HIS A 94 8.82 16.06 2.94
C HIS A 94 8.47 17.48 2.49
N GLU A 95 9.10 18.01 1.45
CA GLU A 95 8.99 19.45 1.10
C GLU A 95 7.59 19.86 0.65
N ARG A 96 6.95 19.02 -0.17
CA ARG A 96 5.65 19.29 -0.81
C ARG A 96 4.57 18.34 -0.30
N LEU A 97 4.78 17.64 0.82
CA LEU A 97 3.82 16.65 1.31
C LEU A 97 2.43 17.25 1.55
N ASP A 98 2.38 18.48 2.06
CA ASP A 98 1.11 19.19 2.33
C ASP A 98 0.31 19.50 1.06
N ASP A 99 0.98 19.64 -0.08
CA ASP A 99 0.33 19.84 -1.38
C ASP A 99 -0.19 18.53 -2.00
N ILE A 100 0.18 17.37 -1.44
CA ILE A 100 -0.17 16.06 -1.99
C ILE A 100 -1.40 15.51 -1.28
N ASN A 101 -2.43 15.24 -2.07
CA ASN A 101 -3.69 14.70 -1.56
C ASN A 101 -3.55 13.26 -1.03
N LEU A 102 -4.52 12.85 -0.22
CA LEU A 102 -4.52 11.55 0.46
C LEU A 102 -4.38 10.35 -0.50
N THR A 103 -5.04 10.39 -1.65
CA THR A 103 -4.97 9.34 -2.66
C THR A 103 -3.54 9.16 -3.18
N ASN A 104 -2.87 10.27 -3.51
CA ASN A 104 -1.50 10.24 -4.02
C ASN A 104 -0.48 9.89 -2.94
N ARG A 105 -0.72 10.24 -1.66
CA ARG A 105 0.07 9.73 -0.54
C ARG A 105 0.03 8.19 -0.49
N GLY A 106 -1.14 7.59 -0.73
CA GLY A 106 -1.30 6.15 -0.87
C GLY A 106 -0.52 5.56 -2.06
N ILE A 107 -0.60 6.18 -3.25
CA ILE A 107 0.17 5.78 -4.44
C ILE A 107 1.67 5.81 -4.16
N ILE A 108 2.17 6.85 -3.50
CA ILE A 108 3.57 6.99 -3.11
C ILE A 108 4.00 5.83 -2.21
N ILE A 109 3.24 5.56 -1.13
CA ILE A 109 3.58 4.45 -0.23
C ILE A 109 3.55 3.11 -0.95
N ARG A 110 2.59 2.89 -1.85
CA ARG A 110 2.50 1.63 -2.62
C ARG A 110 3.73 1.43 -3.52
N ALA A 111 4.14 2.47 -4.24
CA ALA A 111 5.36 2.44 -5.05
C ALA A 111 6.59 2.16 -4.18
N ILE A 112 6.67 2.78 -2.99
CA ILE A 112 7.75 2.53 -2.02
C ILE A 112 7.75 1.05 -1.54
N GLN A 113 6.58 0.48 -1.21
CA GLN A 113 6.46 -0.90 -0.73
C GLN A 113 6.99 -1.91 -1.76
N GLN A 114 6.65 -1.73 -3.04
CA GLN A 114 7.17 -2.56 -4.13
C GLN A 114 8.71 -2.51 -4.19
N HIS A 115 9.29 -1.32 -4.00
CA HIS A 115 10.74 -1.14 -3.92
C HIS A 115 11.37 -1.77 -2.67
N LEU A 116 10.68 -1.78 -1.53
CA LEU A 116 11.15 -2.41 -0.29
C LEU A 116 11.11 -3.95 -0.36
N ALA A 117 10.13 -4.50 -1.08
CA ALA A 117 10.00 -5.94 -1.31
C ALA A 117 11.13 -6.50 -2.17
N SER A 118 11.68 -5.70 -3.10
CA SER A 118 12.77 -6.13 -3.98
C SER A 118 14.05 -6.49 -3.19
N PRO A 119 14.65 -7.68 -3.39
CA PRO A 119 15.93 -8.06 -2.76
C PRO A 119 17.13 -7.34 -3.37
N LEU A 120 17.00 -6.84 -4.61
CA LEU A 120 18.08 -6.18 -5.35
C LEU A 120 18.27 -4.72 -4.95
N ASN A 121 17.29 -4.13 -4.26
CA ASN A 121 17.31 -2.73 -3.88
C ASN A 121 18.13 -2.51 -2.60
N ARG A 122 19.21 -1.73 -2.72
CA ARG A 122 20.10 -1.39 -1.59
C ARG A 122 19.69 -0.11 -0.85
N GLN A 123 18.81 0.72 -1.42
CA GLN A 123 18.37 2.00 -0.82
C GLN A 123 17.15 1.85 0.12
N LYS A 124 16.95 0.68 0.73
CA LYS A 124 15.82 0.44 1.63
C LYS A 124 15.67 1.48 2.75
N PRO A 125 16.75 2.02 3.35
CA PRO A 125 16.63 3.09 4.35
C PRO A 125 15.98 4.37 3.83
N ASP A 126 16.31 4.80 2.61
CA ASP A 126 15.76 6.03 2.01
C ASP A 126 14.26 5.88 1.75
N PHE A 127 13.87 4.71 1.21
CA PHE A 127 12.48 4.34 0.98
C PHE A 127 11.67 4.25 2.28
N GLN A 128 12.24 3.61 3.31
CA GLN A 128 11.65 3.52 4.66
C GLN A 128 11.41 4.91 5.26
N LYS A 129 12.45 5.77 5.25
CA LYS A 129 12.36 7.14 5.75
C LYS A 129 11.27 7.93 5.02
N ALA A 130 11.23 7.84 3.69
CA ALA A 130 10.25 8.54 2.87
C ALA A 130 8.81 8.09 3.20
N ALA A 131 8.55 6.79 3.32
CA ALA A 131 7.23 6.30 3.73
C ALA A 131 6.83 6.77 5.13
N PHE A 132 7.77 6.79 6.07
CA PHE A 132 7.52 7.28 7.42
C PHE A 132 7.29 8.79 7.48
N ASN A 133 7.88 9.57 6.59
CA ASN A 133 7.55 10.99 6.46
C ASN A 133 6.09 11.16 6.01
N VAL A 134 5.62 10.39 5.01
CA VAL A 134 4.22 10.43 4.57
C VAL A 134 3.26 10.07 5.72
N ILE A 135 3.56 9.01 6.48
CA ILE A 135 2.74 8.60 7.62
C ILE A 135 2.72 9.69 8.70
N LYS A 136 3.88 10.23 9.08
CA LYS A 136 4.00 11.25 10.14
C LYS A 136 3.48 12.64 9.74
N GLY A 137 3.44 12.94 8.45
CA GLY A 137 2.82 14.15 7.92
C GLY A 137 1.32 14.00 7.61
N THR A 138 0.70 12.87 8.01
CA THR A 138 -0.75 12.64 7.87
C THR A 138 -1.37 12.50 9.26
N TYR A 139 -2.53 13.13 9.47
CA TYR A 139 -3.10 13.36 10.80
C TYR A 139 -4.57 12.94 10.90
N GLY A 140 -5.04 12.67 12.12
CA GLY A 140 -6.43 12.37 12.45
C GLY A 140 -7.09 11.34 11.52
N SER A 141 -8.29 11.66 11.02
CA SER A 141 -9.09 10.78 10.16
C SER A 141 -8.41 10.46 8.83
N ASP A 142 -7.59 11.36 8.32
CA ASP A 142 -6.85 11.13 7.08
C ASP A 142 -5.77 10.08 7.28
N LEU A 143 -5.14 10.03 8.46
CA LEU A 143 -4.21 8.96 8.78
C LEU A 143 -4.94 7.62 8.85
N THR A 144 -6.12 7.57 9.48
CA THR A 144 -6.92 6.34 9.51
C THR A 144 -7.27 5.86 8.10
N ARG A 145 -7.70 6.76 7.21
CA ARG A 145 -7.98 6.43 5.81
C ARG A 145 -6.73 6.02 5.04
N LEU A 146 -5.60 6.69 5.26
CA LEU A 146 -4.33 6.34 4.62
C LEU A 146 -3.91 4.90 4.95
N LYS A 147 -4.07 4.48 6.21
CA LYS A 147 -3.78 3.09 6.63
C LYS A 147 -4.63 2.08 5.85
N GLU A 148 -5.90 2.37 5.59
CA GLU A 148 -6.75 1.52 4.75
C GLU A 148 -6.26 1.51 3.31
N VAL A 149 -5.89 2.67 2.75
CA VAL A 149 -5.35 2.75 1.38
C VAL A 149 -4.07 1.92 1.24
N ILE A 150 -3.17 1.98 2.23
CA ILE A 150 -1.92 1.18 2.26
C ILE A 150 -2.21 -0.32 2.28
N ASN A 151 -3.26 -0.73 2.99
CA ASN A 151 -3.68 -2.13 3.08
C ASN A 151 -4.63 -2.54 1.95
N SER A 152 -4.95 -1.65 1.01
CA SER A 152 -5.87 -1.92 -0.09
C SER A 152 -5.17 -2.08 -1.43
N ASP A 153 -5.75 -2.88 -2.32
CA ASP A 153 -5.27 -3.05 -3.71
C ASP A 153 -5.92 -2.07 -4.70
N PHE A 154 -6.73 -1.10 -4.21
CA PHE A 154 -7.66 -0.29 -5.00
C PHE A 154 -7.05 0.59 -6.09
N LEU A 155 -5.73 0.78 -6.10
CA LEU A 155 -5.10 1.78 -6.96
C LEU A 155 -4.60 1.24 -8.30
N LEU A 156 -4.68 -0.08 -8.55
CA LEU A 156 -4.24 -0.66 -9.81
C LEU A 156 -5.23 -1.72 -10.29
N PRO A 157 -5.81 -1.58 -11.49
CA PRO A 157 -6.57 -2.66 -12.08
C PRO A 157 -5.60 -3.81 -12.37
N SER A 158 -5.67 -4.85 -11.52
CA SER A 158 -4.92 -6.10 -11.66
C SER A 158 -5.41 -6.83 -12.90
N HIS A 159 -4.94 -6.42 -14.07
CA HIS A 159 -5.31 -7.08 -15.31
C HIS A 159 -4.54 -8.36 -15.57
N ASP A 160 -3.41 -8.63 -14.90
CA ASP A 160 -2.74 -9.91 -15.05
C ASP A 160 -1.92 -10.31 -13.81
N HIS A 161 -2.18 -11.54 -13.35
CA HIS A 161 -1.49 -12.33 -12.31
C HIS A 161 -1.74 -11.96 -10.84
N GLY A 162 -2.80 -12.56 -10.27
CA GLY A 162 -3.19 -12.46 -8.85
C GLY A 162 -2.20 -13.11 -7.87
N GLY A 163 -1.20 -12.33 -7.46
CA GLY A 163 -0.29 -12.65 -6.36
C GLY A 163 -0.22 -11.52 -5.34
N PHE A 164 0.30 -11.79 -4.13
CA PHE A 164 0.47 -10.75 -3.12
C PHE A 164 1.56 -9.76 -3.56
N HIS A 165 1.18 -8.54 -3.98
CA HIS A 165 2.11 -7.52 -4.46
C HIS A 165 2.94 -6.81 -3.37
N GLY A 166 3.15 -7.50 -2.24
CA GLY A 166 4.25 -7.21 -1.33
C GLY A 166 4.19 -5.85 -0.66
N GLY A 167 3.22 -5.62 0.22
CA GLY A 167 3.25 -4.48 1.12
C GLY A 167 1.95 -4.27 1.87
N ASP A 168 1.94 -4.63 3.15
CA ASP A 168 0.95 -4.18 4.12
C ASP A 168 1.59 -3.12 5.05
N LEU A 169 0.77 -2.39 5.80
CA LEU A 169 1.24 -1.41 6.78
C LEU A 169 2.17 -2.05 7.82
N HIS A 170 1.88 -3.29 8.21
CA HIS A 170 2.70 -4.04 9.17
C HIS A 170 4.13 -4.25 8.64
N GLN A 171 4.32 -4.66 7.38
CA GLN A 171 5.62 -4.84 6.75
C GLN A 171 6.36 -3.51 6.64
N LEU A 172 5.63 -2.46 6.31
CA LEU A 172 6.19 -1.13 6.14
C LEU A 172 6.82 -0.67 7.46
N ILE A 173 6.08 -0.76 8.56
CA ILE A 173 6.52 -0.36 9.90
C ILE A 173 7.54 -1.36 10.46
N TYR A 174 7.15 -2.60 10.68
CA TYR A 174 7.98 -3.58 11.40
C TYR A 174 9.02 -4.29 10.52
N GLY A 175 9.02 -4.06 9.21
CA GLY A 175 10.14 -4.42 8.34
C GLY A 175 11.32 -3.45 8.44
N CYS A 176 11.15 -2.32 9.12
CA CYS A 176 12.23 -1.37 9.40
C CYS A 176 13.25 -1.98 10.37
N ARG A 177 14.54 -1.79 10.08
CA ARG A 177 15.62 -2.19 11.00
C ARG A 177 15.90 -1.15 12.09
N ASP A 178 15.51 0.10 11.84
CA ASP A 178 15.71 1.21 12.76
C ASP A 178 14.55 1.31 13.74
N LEU A 179 14.77 0.80 14.96
CA LEU A 179 13.75 0.79 16.01
C LEU A 179 13.32 2.21 16.44
N THR A 180 14.19 3.21 16.34
CA THR A 180 13.84 4.59 16.68
C THR A 180 12.77 5.11 15.74
N GLN A 181 12.90 4.79 14.44
CA GLN A 181 11.90 5.16 13.45
C GLN A 181 10.58 4.39 13.65
N VAL A 182 10.64 3.09 13.97
CA VAL A 182 9.45 2.29 14.29
C VAL A 182 8.69 2.90 15.47
N VAL A 183 9.39 3.21 16.57
CA VAL A 183 8.79 3.80 17.77
C VAL A 183 8.21 5.17 17.45
N SER A 184 8.92 6.02 16.71
CA SER A 184 8.45 7.35 16.31
C SER A 184 7.14 7.28 15.51
N VAL A 185 7.03 6.35 14.55
CA VAL A 185 5.81 6.18 13.76
C VAL A 185 4.68 5.59 14.59
N ALA A 186 4.96 4.59 15.42
CA ALA A 186 3.95 3.99 16.30
C ALA A 186 3.38 5.02 17.30
N GLN A 187 4.23 5.87 17.88
CA GLN A 187 3.81 6.96 18.75
C GLN A 187 2.94 7.98 18.01
N HIS A 188 3.32 8.36 16.79
CA HIS A 188 2.51 9.25 15.95
C HIS A 188 1.12 8.66 15.71
N ILE A 189 1.04 7.40 15.29
CA ILE A 189 -0.25 6.70 15.07
C ILE A 189 -1.09 6.69 16.35
N ALA A 190 -0.50 6.35 17.50
CA ALA A 190 -1.22 6.31 18.77
C ALA A 190 -1.75 7.70 19.18
N VAL A 191 -0.96 8.75 19.02
CA VAL A 191 -1.38 10.13 19.33
C VAL A 191 -2.50 10.59 18.40
N GLU A 192 -2.41 10.31 17.11
CA GLU A 192 -3.46 10.70 16.15
C GLU A 192 -4.74 9.89 16.35
N ALA A 193 -4.65 8.61 16.72
CA ALA A 193 -5.82 7.76 17.00
C ALA A 193 -6.71 8.36 18.10
N LEU A 194 -6.11 8.94 19.16
CA LEU A 194 -6.86 9.58 20.24
C LEU A 194 -7.66 10.81 19.80
N LYS A 195 -7.34 11.39 18.64
CA LYS A 195 -8.03 12.57 18.09
C LYS A 195 -9.21 12.19 17.19
N VAL A 196 -9.33 10.92 16.82
CA VAL A 196 -10.33 10.46 15.86
C VAL A 196 -11.65 10.16 16.57
N VAL A 197 -12.67 10.95 16.27
CA VAL A 197 -14.07 10.63 16.59
C VAL A 197 -14.77 10.38 15.25
N GLN A 198 -14.72 9.14 14.76
CA GLN A 198 -15.35 8.78 13.49
C GLN A 198 -16.82 8.38 13.66
N SER A 199 -17.67 8.93 12.80
CA SER A 199 -19.07 8.55 12.68
C SER A 199 -19.48 8.53 11.20
N PRO A 200 -19.85 7.35 10.63
CA PRO A 200 -19.77 6.03 11.25
C PRO A 200 -18.32 5.55 11.44
N PRO A 201 -18.05 4.64 12.38
CA PRO A 201 -16.71 4.09 12.59
C PRO A 201 -16.26 3.27 11.37
N LEU A 202 -14.96 3.32 11.06
CA LEU A 202 -14.36 2.35 10.13
C LEU A 202 -14.38 0.96 10.75
N ILE A 203 -14.95 -0.01 10.02
CA ILE A 203 -15.07 -1.40 10.47
C ILE A 203 -13.90 -2.19 9.91
N LYS A 204 -13.20 -2.90 10.80
CA LYS A 204 -12.19 -3.90 10.43
C LYS A 204 -12.60 -5.29 10.88
N ILE A 205 -12.26 -6.27 10.06
CA ILE A 205 -12.55 -7.67 10.32
C ILE A 205 -11.25 -8.35 10.69
N LEU A 206 -11.23 -8.94 11.88
CA LEU A 206 -10.10 -9.68 12.41
C LEU A 206 -10.47 -11.16 12.45
N SER A 207 -9.65 -12.02 11.87
CA SER A 207 -9.88 -13.47 11.86
C SER A 207 -8.62 -14.23 12.22
N ASP A 208 -8.77 -15.31 12.97
CA ASP A 208 -7.71 -16.31 13.05
C ASP A 208 -7.63 -17.13 11.74
N ILE A 209 -6.55 -17.90 11.57
CA ILE A 209 -6.36 -18.83 10.44
C ILE A 209 -6.63 -20.27 10.88
N ASP A 210 -5.99 -20.71 11.95
CA ASP A 210 -6.07 -22.10 12.41
C ASP A 210 -7.40 -22.36 13.11
N ASP A 211 -8.06 -23.47 12.78
CA ASP A 211 -9.39 -23.85 13.29
C ASP A 211 -10.49 -22.78 13.04
N THR A 212 -10.25 -21.83 12.12
CA THR A 212 -11.19 -20.81 11.65
C THR A 212 -11.31 -20.79 10.13
N LEU A 213 -10.19 -20.72 9.42
CA LEU A 213 -10.13 -20.77 7.96
C LEU A 213 -9.79 -22.18 7.47
N PHE A 214 -8.78 -22.79 8.11
CA PHE A 214 -8.39 -24.16 7.86
C PHE A 214 -8.56 -24.99 9.13
N ALA A 215 -8.97 -26.25 8.98
CA ALA A 215 -8.89 -27.23 10.05
C ALA A 215 -7.44 -27.29 10.56
N GLY A 216 -7.26 -27.02 11.85
CA GLY A 216 -5.99 -26.88 12.52
C GLY A 216 -5.69 -28.10 13.38
N TRP A 217 -5.45 -27.86 14.65
CA TRP A 217 -5.02 -28.88 15.62
C TRP A 217 -6.19 -29.36 16.48
N VAL A 218 -7.23 -28.53 16.61
CA VAL A 218 -8.36 -28.80 17.50
C VAL A 218 -9.47 -29.53 16.76
N ASP A 219 -9.77 -29.12 15.52
CA ASP A 219 -10.89 -29.70 14.77
C ASP A 219 -10.50 -30.98 14.02
N ALA A 220 -10.80 -32.13 14.63
CA ALA A 220 -10.55 -33.44 14.05
C ALA A 220 -11.62 -33.92 13.03
N ARG A 221 -12.68 -33.13 12.79
CA ARG A 221 -13.76 -33.53 11.86
C ARG A 221 -13.32 -33.51 10.40
N TYR A 222 -12.31 -32.70 10.09
CA TYR A 222 -11.72 -32.56 8.77
C TYR A 222 -10.26 -32.98 8.81
N PRO A 223 -9.71 -33.50 7.70
CA PRO A 223 -8.27 -33.68 7.59
C PRO A 223 -7.55 -32.35 7.87
N GLY A 224 -6.40 -32.41 8.52
CA GLY A 224 -5.61 -31.21 8.82
C GLY A 224 -5.35 -30.37 7.57
N HIS A 225 -5.40 -29.05 7.72
CA HIS A 225 -5.24 -28.05 6.66
C HIS A 225 -6.32 -28.04 5.58
N THR A 226 -7.45 -28.72 5.81
CA THR A 226 -8.64 -28.60 4.96
C THR A 226 -9.25 -27.20 5.11
N LEU A 227 -9.48 -26.51 4.01
CA LEU A 227 -10.22 -25.26 3.99
C LEU A 227 -11.69 -25.55 4.36
N TYR A 228 -12.25 -24.80 5.31
CA TYR A 228 -13.66 -24.99 5.67
C TYR A 228 -14.58 -24.62 4.50
N PRO A 229 -15.61 -25.44 4.19
CA PRO A 229 -16.56 -25.12 3.13
C PRO A 229 -17.23 -23.76 3.32
N GLY A 230 -17.27 -22.94 2.27
CA GLY A 230 -17.97 -21.64 2.25
C GLY A 230 -17.25 -20.47 2.94
N VAL A 231 -16.14 -20.72 3.64
CA VAL A 231 -15.43 -19.68 4.42
C VAL A 231 -14.83 -18.57 3.54
N THR A 232 -14.31 -18.91 2.36
CA THR A 232 -13.77 -17.93 1.41
C THR A 232 -14.86 -17.05 0.85
N THR A 233 -16.01 -17.62 0.51
CA THR A 233 -17.20 -16.87 0.08
C THR A 233 -17.68 -15.94 1.17
N LEU A 234 -17.69 -16.38 2.44
CA LEU A 234 -18.02 -15.53 3.58
C LEU A 234 -17.07 -14.34 3.68
N PHE A 235 -15.75 -14.55 3.64
CA PHE A 235 -14.76 -13.47 3.67
C PHE A 235 -14.85 -12.55 2.46
N GLN A 236 -15.12 -13.06 1.26
CA GLN A 236 -15.36 -12.24 0.07
C GLN A 236 -16.59 -11.35 0.22
N CYS A 237 -17.70 -11.90 0.74
CA CYS A 237 -18.91 -11.13 1.03
C CYS A 237 -18.65 -10.06 2.10
N MET A 238 -17.94 -10.43 3.16
CA MET A 238 -17.55 -9.52 4.22
C MET A 238 -16.64 -8.40 3.71
N SER A 239 -15.63 -8.71 2.91
CA SER A 239 -14.73 -7.74 2.28
C SER A 239 -15.40 -6.84 1.25
N ARG A 240 -16.59 -7.18 0.74
CA ARG A 240 -17.41 -6.25 -0.05
C ARG A 240 -18.15 -5.26 0.85
N GLY A 241 -18.50 -5.68 2.06
CA GLY A 241 -19.35 -4.92 2.97
C GLY A 241 -20.82 -4.89 2.53
N VAL A 242 -21.70 -4.45 3.43
CA VAL A 242 -23.14 -4.31 3.13
C VAL A 242 -23.42 -3.10 2.23
N ASP A 243 -22.57 -2.06 2.34
CA ASP A 243 -22.72 -0.78 1.62
C ASP A 243 -21.55 -0.49 0.65
N CYS A 244 -20.88 -1.53 0.14
CA CYS A 244 -19.62 -1.37 -0.62
C CYS A 244 -18.53 -0.61 0.18
N SER A 245 -18.60 -0.64 1.51
CA SER A 245 -17.60 -0.04 2.42
C SER A 245 -16.24 -0.75 2.35
N ASN A 246 -16.19 -1.91 1.70
CA ASN A 246 -15.01 -2.72 1.45
C ASN A 246 -14.08 -2.89 2.67
N PRO A 247 -14.59 -3.40 3.80
CA PRO A 247 -13.79 -3.49 5.02
C PRO A 247 -12.60 -4.43 4.82
N SER A 248 -11.43 -4.00 5.32
CA SER A 248 -10.22 -4.81 5.25
C SER A 248 -10.30 -6.00 6.20
N VAL A 249 -9.89 -7.18 5.73
CA VAL A 249 -9.79 -8.40 6.53
C VAL A 249 -8.33 -8.61 6.91
N THR A 250 -8.08 -8.65 8.21
CA THR A 250 -6.77 -8.92 8.79
C THR A 250 -6.78 -10.30 9.44
N PHE A 251 -5.87 -11.16 9.01
CA PHE A 251 -5.68 -12.49 9.53
C PHE A 251 -4.60 -12.50 10.62
N LEU A 252 -4.89 -13.18 11.72
CA LEU A 252 -3.97 -13.44 12.82
C LEU A 252 -3.47 -14.87 12.73
N THR A 253 -2.20 -15.10 13.03
CA THR A 253 -1.72 -16.47 13.24
C THR A 253 -0.59 -16.53 14.25
N ALA A 254 -0.70 -17.50 15.16
CA ALA A 254 0.32 -17.83 16.15
C ALA A 254 1.41 -18.76 15.61
N ARG A 255 1.32 -19.22 14.34
CA ARG A 255 2.28 -20.18 13.77
C ARG A 255 3.72 -19.62 13.84
N PRO A 256 4.67 -20.35 14.47
CA PRO A 256 6.06 -19.90 14.56
C PRO A 256 6.69 -19.79 13.17
N ARG A 257 7.64 -18.86 13.02
CA ARG A 257 8.35 -18.54 11.76
C ARG A 257 9.15 -19.69 11.11
N GLY A 258 9.01 -20.95 11.53
CA GLY A 258 9.90 -22.01 11.04
C GLY A 258 9.47 -23.47 11.17
N TRP A 259 8.27 -23.83 11.66
CA TRP A 259 7.95 -25.26 11.85
C TRP A 259 7.41 -25.96 10.59
N PHE A 260 6.85 -25.21 9.63
CA PHE A 260 6.68 -25.61 8.24
C PHE A 260 6.72 -24.31 7.43
N SER A 261 7.53 -24.27 6.38
CA SER A 261 7.92 -23.09 5.59
C SER A 261 6.74 -22.34 4.91
N PHE A 262 5.89 -21.71 5.70
CA PHE A 262 4.86 -20.75 5.29
C PHE A 262 5.22 -19.41 5.90
N GLY A 263 6.18 -18.71 5.29
CA GLY A 263 6.41 -17.31 5.60
C GLY A 263 5.12 -16.51 5.41
N ARG A 264 4.97 -15.38 6.10
CA ARG A 264 3.80 -14.48 5.98
C ARG A 264 3.37 -14.25 4.53
N ASN A 265 4.34 -14.06 3.61
CA ASN A 265 4.07 -13.86 2.19
C ASN A 265 3.45 -15.11 1.54
N LEU A 266 3.90 -16.32 1.88
CA LEU A 266 3.29 -17.57 1.38
C LEU A 266 1.88 -17.79 1.92
N THR A 267 1.63 -17.41 3.18
CA THR A 267 0.27 -17.40 3.74
C THR A 267 -0.61 -16.40 2.99
N ALA A 268 -0.12 -15.18 2.76
CA ALA A 268 -0.82 -14.17 2.00
C ALA A 268 -1.09 -14.62 0.55
N ASP A 269 -0.10 -15.21 -0.14
CA ASP A 269 -0.24 -15.76 -1.49
C ASP A 269 -1.30 -16.87 -1.53
N ARG A 270 -1.35 -17.74 -0.53
CA ARG A 270 -2.38 -18.78 -0.42
C ARG A 270 -3.77 -18.19 -0.17
N LEU A 271 -3.87 -17.13 0.61
CA LEU A 271 -5.14 -16.43 0.83
C LEU A 271 -5.60 -15.71 -0.45
N VAL A 272 -4.68 -15.10 -1.21
CA VAL A 272 -4.95 -14.50 -2.51
C VAL A 272 -5.39 -15.56 -3.53
N SER A 273 -4.74 -16.71 -3.58
CA SER A 273 -5.13 -17.80 -4.49
C SER A 273 -6.51 -18.40 -4.17
N LEU A 274 -6.98 -18.23 -2.94
CA LEU A 274 -8.33 -18.56 -2.50
C LEU A 274 -9.37 -17.46 -2.81
N GLY A 275 -8.96 -16.39 -3.50
CA GLY A 275 -9.81 -15.31 -3.94
C GLY A 275 -10.06 -14.22 -2.88
N LEU A 276 -9.22 -14.14 -1.84
CA LEU A 276 -9.25 -13.03 -0.89
C LEU A 276 -8.43 -11.86 -1.42
N ALA A 277 -9.04 -10.68 -1.47
CA ALA A 277 -8.35 -9.47 -1.92
C ALA A 277 -7.42 -8.94 -0.82
N ASN A 278 -6.12 -8.83 -1.13
CA ASN A 278 -5.06 -8.22 -0.33
C ASN A 278 -5.11 -8.49 1.21
N PRO A 279 -4.98 -9.77 1.63
CA PRO A 279 -5.04 -10.14 3.04
C PRO A 279 -3.86 -9.55 3.82
N THR A 280 -4.14 -8.84 4.92
CA THR A 280 -3.11 -8.48 5.89
C THR A 280 -2.90 -9.67 6.83
N VAL A 281 -1.67 -10.14 7.00
CA VAL A 281 -1.38 -11.29 7.88
C VAL A 281 -0.43 -10.86 9.00
N LEU A 282 -0.92 -10.91 10.23
CA LEU A 282 -0.15 -10.62 11.44
C LEU A 282 0.33 -11.93 12.05
N ASN A 283 1.62 -12.21 11.88
CA ASN A 283 2.27 -13.37 12.48
C ASN A 283 2.85 -13.06 13.86
N GLY A 284 2.70 -14.00 14.79
CA GLY A 284 3.46 -14.02 16.03
C GLY A 284 4.98 -13.99 15.80
N SER A 285 5.72 -13.39 16.75
CA SER A 285 7.19 -13.50 16.76
C SER A 285 7.58 -14.58 17.75
N VAL A 286 7.85 -15.78 17.25
CA VAL A 286 8.33 -16.87 18.11
C VAL A 286 9.85 -16.93 17.97
N ARG A 287 10.57 -16.49 19.01
CA ARG A 287 11.84 -17.14 19.35
C ARG A 287 11.46 -18.45 20.03
N THR A 288 12.08 -19.54 19.60
CA THR A 288 11.82 -20.91 20.11
C THR A 288 11.74 -20.96 21.64
N GLY A 289 10.69 -21.57 22.19
CA GLY A 289 10.57 -21.89 23.63
C GLY A 289 9.76 -20.94 24.52
N VAL A 290 8.69 -20.29 24.02
CA VAL A 290 7.93 -19.29 24.81
C VAL A 290 6.43 -19.63 24.91
N ASN A 291 5.88 -19.41 26.13
CA ASN A 291 4.48 -19.56 26.56
C ASN A 291 3.45 -18.93 25.57
N PRO A 292 2.33 -19.61 25.24
CA PRO A 292 1.23 -19.10 24.41
C PRO A 292 0.76 -17.67 24.75
N GLN A 293 0.75 -17.28 26.02
CA GLN A 293 0.36 -15.93 26.46
C GLN A 293 1.27 -14.83 25.90
N LYS A 294 2.58 -15.09 25.77
CA LYS A 294 3.52 -14.12 25.19
C LYS A 294 3.38 -14.01 23.67
N ILE A 295 2.97 -15.10 23.01
CA ILE A 295 2.69 -15.09 21.58
C ILE A 295 1.46 -14.22 21.32
N ALA A 296 0.39 -14.42 22.09
CA ALA A 296 -0.82 -13.61 22.03
C ALA A 296 -0.55 -12.12 22.27
N GLY A 297 0.22 -11.77 23.31
CA GLY A 297 0.59 -10.37 23.59
C GLY A 297 1.29 -9.70 22.41
N SER A 298 2.24 -10.40 21.76
CA SER A 298 2.95 -9.85 20.59
C SER A 298 2.07 -9.66 19.36
N VAL A 299 0.95 -10.39 19.26
CA VAL A 299 -0.03 -10.21 18.19
C VAL A 299 -0.92 -9.01 18.53
N CYS A 300 -1.39 -8.90 19.77
CA CYS A 300 -2.20 -7.77 20.24
C CYS A 300 -1.51 -6.41 20.01
N ASP A 301 -0.24 -6.26 20.39
CA ASP A 301 0.50 -4.99 20.21
C ASP A 301 0.55 -4.55 18.72
N ARG A 302 0.56 -5.52 17.80
CA ARG A 302 0.57 -5.27 16.35
C ARG A 302 -0.82 -4.97 15.79
N VAL A 303 -1.84 -5.58 16.37
CA VAL A 303 -3.24 -5.29 16.04
C VAL A 303 -3.55 -3.84 16.39
N ASP A 304 -3.08 -3.31 17.52
CA ASP A 304 -3.31 -1.91 17.88
C ASP A 304 -2.78 -0.94 16.83
N VAL A 305 -1.54 -1.13 16.38
CA VAL A 305 -0.93 -0.24 15.36
C VAL A 305 -1.61 -0.38 13.99
N CYS A 306 -1.95 -1.61 13.57
CA CYS A 306 -2.42 -1.87 12.21
C CYS A 306 -3.94 -1.77 12.06
N CYS A 307 -4.70 -2.05 13.13
CA CYS A 307 -6.15 -2.23 13.08
C CYS A 307 -6.88 -1.09 13.81
N PHE A 308 -6.44 -0.68 15.00
CA PHE A 308 -7.22 0.24 15.82
C PHE A 308 -6.73 1.70 15.70
N SER A 309 -7.54 2.57 15.08
CA SER A 309 -7.52 4.04 15.27
C SER A 309 -8.85 4.64 14.84
#